data_AF-A0A4D4JRZ4-F1
#
_entry.id   AF-A0A4D4JRZ4-F1
#
_cell.length_a   1.000
_cell.length_b   1.000
_cell.length_c   1.000
_cell.angle_alpha   90.00
_cell.angle_beta   90.00
_cell.angle_gamma   90.00
#
_symmetry.space_group_name_H-M   'P 1'
#
loop_
_entity.id
_entity.type
_entity.pdbx_description
1 polymer ?
#
loop_
_entity_poly.entity_id
_entity_poly.type
_entity_poly.pdbx_seq_one_letter_code
_entity_poly.pdbx_strand_id
1 'polypeptide(L)' 'MLAAIIFVATTGCTWAQAPPVFGPSGATAHRRFMEWSQARVWAKLHRLVLDELGSRGELDWSRSTR' A
#
# COMPACT_ATOMS: atom_id res chain seq x y z
N MET A 1 6.29 -7.36 5.12
CA MET A 1 6.79 -6.62 3.92
C MET A 1 5.81 -5.56 3.42
N LEU A 2 4.62 -5.89 2.91
CA LEU A 2 3.62 -4.88 2.50
C LEU A 2 3.25 -3.94 3.67
N ALA A 3 3.05 -4.49 4.87
CA ALA A 3 2.77 -3.70 6.07
C ALA A 3 3.85 -2.66 6.40
N ALA A 4 5.14 -3.00 6.25
CA ALA A 4 6.25 -2.05 6.44
C ALA A 4 6.20 -0.91 5.41
N ILE A 5 5.93 -1.25 4.14
CA ILE A 5 5.85 -0.27 3.05
C ILE A 5 4.66 0.68 3.28
N ILE A 6 3.49 0.13 3.63
CA ILE A 6 2.31 0.94 3.96
C ILE A 6 2.60 1.84 5.15
N PHE A 7 3.19 1.31 6.22
CA PHE A 7 3.52 2.08 7.42
C PHE A 7 4.45 3.26 7.11
N VAL A 8 5.54 3.03 6.38
CA VAL A 8 6.47 4.10 5.96
C VAL A 8 5.75 5.12 5.08
N ALA A 9 4.90 4.67 4.15
CA ALA A 9 4.16 5.55 3.26
C ALA A 9 3.09 6.40 3.98
N THR A 10 2.45 5.87 5.03
CA THR A 10 1.41 6.59 5.79
C THR A 10 1.99 7.49 6.88
N THR A 11 3.10 7.09 7.50
CA THR A 11 3.74 7.85 8.59
C THR A 11 4.79 8.84 8.09
N GLY A 12 5.32 8.66 6.88
CA GLY A 12 6.41 9.47 6.34
C GLY A 12 7.76 9.25 7.02
N CYS A 13 7.88 8.26 7.91
CA CYS A 13 9.15 7.95 8.55
C CYS A 13 10.16 7.40 7.52
N THR A 14 11.44 7.38 7.87
CA THR A 14 12.43 6.72 7.01
C THR A 14 12.31 5.20 7.10
N TRP A 15 12.81 4.49 6.08
CA TRP A 15 12.86 3.02 6.09
C TRP A 15 13.65 2.45 7.28
N ALA A 16 14.67 3.17 7.75
CA ALA A 16 15.46 2.77 8.93
C ALA A 16 14.68 2.88 10.25
N GLN A 17 13.65 3.73 10.29
CA GLN A 17 12.79 3.93 11.46
C GLN A 17 11.58 2.99 11.47
N ALA A 18 11.41 2.15 10.44
CA ALA A 18 10.33 1.17 10.39
C ALA A 18 10.47 0.17 11.56
N PRO A 19 9.39 -0.05 12.34
CA PRO A 19 9.39 -1.01 13.43
C PRO A 19 9.83 -2.42 12.98
N PRO A 20 10.69 -3.11 13.73
CA PRO A 20 11.17 -4.45 13.37
C PRO A 20 10.07 -5.52 13.37
N VAL A 21 8.93 -5.25 14.01
CA VAL A 21 7.75 -6.15 14.02
C VAL A 21 7.22 -6.47 12.62
N PHE A 22 7.51 -5.63 11.62
CA PHE A 22 7.08 -5.87 10.24
C PHE A 22 7.93 -6.89 9.45
N GLY A 23 8.95 -7.46 10.10
CA GLY A 23 9.79 -8.53 9.56
C GLY A 23 11.11 -8.00 8.99
N PRO A 24 11.42 -8.23 7.69
CA PRO A 24 12.75 -7.95 7.14
C PRO A 24 13.14 -6.48 7.28
N SER A 25 14.45 -6.21 7.30
CA SER A 25 15.01 -4.88 7.51
C SER A 25 14.39 -3.82 6.60
N GLY A 26 14.35 -2.57 7.06
CA GLY A 26 13.86 -1.43 6.28
C GLY A 26 14.44 -1.35 4.86
N ALA A 27 15.71 -1.70 4.68
CA ALA A 27 16.38 -1.77 3.37
C ALA A 27 15.74 -2.81 2.43
N THR A 28 15.34 -3.97 2.95
CA THR A 28 14.65 -5.01 2.17
C THR A 28 13.26 -4.54 1.73
N ALA A 29 12.53 -3.88 2.63
CA ALA A 29 11.23 -3.29 2.32
C ALA A 29 11.36 -2.17 1.26
N HIS A 30 12.39 -1.33 1.37
CA HIS A 30 12.68 -0.29 0.38
C HIS A 30 12.98 -0.86 -1.01
N ARG A 31 13.85 -1.86 -1.10
CA ARG A 31 14.15 -2.52 -2.39
C ARG A 31 12.90 -3.10 -3.03
N ARG A 32 12.04 -3.75 -2.23
CA ARG A 32 10.75 -4.23 -2.72
C ARG A 32 9.81 -3.12 -3.17
N PHE A 33 9.73 -2.02 -2.42
CA PHE A 33 8.94 -0.87 -2.83
C PHE A 33 9.39 -0.36 -4.20
N MET A 34 10.70 -0.24 -4.43
CA MET A 34 11.24 0.21 -5.72
C MET A 34 10.88 -0.75 -6.86
N GLU A 35 11.06 -2.05 -6.67
CA GLU A 35 10.71 -3.06 -7.67
C GLU A 35 9.20 -3.08 -7.99
N TRP A 36 8.35 -2.94 -6.97
CA TRP A 36 6.90 -2.86 -7.14
C TRP A 36 6.46 -1.58 -7.84
N SER A 37 7.13 -0.46 -7.56
CA SER A 37 6.89 0.81 -8.25
C SER A 37 7.25 0.70 -9.74
N GLN A 38 8.39 0.08 -10.07
CA GLN A 38 8.79 -0.19 -11.45
C GLN A 38 7.81 -1.13 -12.16
N ALA A 39 7.37 -2.19 -11.49
CA ALA A 39 6.39 -3.13 -12.01
C ALA A 39 4.93 -2.63 -11.94
N ARG A 40 4.70 -1.37 -11.54
CA ARG A 40 3.36 -0.75 -11.42
C ARG A 40 2.38 -1.53 -10.54
N VAL A 41 2.88 -2.30 -9.58
CA VAL A 41 2.07 -3.15 -8.68
C VAL A 41 1.09 -2.32 -7.87
N TRP A 42 1.47 -1.08 -7.49
CA TRP A 42 0.61 -0.17 -6.74
C TRP A 42 -0.72 0.13 -7.45
N ALA A 43 -0.70 0.30 -8.78
CA ALA A 43 -1.93 0.55 -9.54
C ALA A 43 -2.88 -0.65 -9.49
N LYS A 44 -2.33 -1.87 -9.58
CA LYS A 44 -3.11 -3.11 -9.46
C LYS A 44 -3.65 -3.30 -8.05
N LEU A 45 -2.82 -3.05 -7.03
CA LEU A 45 -3.23 -3.14 -5.63
C LEU A 45 -4.36 -2.16 -5.31
N HIS A 46 -4.24 -0.91 -5.77
CA HIS A 46 -5.27 0.12 -5.60
C HIS A 46 -6.60 -0.33 -6.21
N ARG A 47 -6.58 -0.90 -7.42
CA ARG A 47 -7.78 -1.43 -8.06
C ARG A 47 -8.39 -2.60 -7.28
N LEU A 48 -7.58 -3.53 -6.79
CA LEU A 48 -8.08 -4.65 -5.99
C LEU A 48 -8.72 -4.19 -4.68
N VAL A 49 -8.13 -3.19 -4.02
CA VAL A 49 -8.70 -2.60 -2.79
C VAL A 49 -10.01 -1.88 -3.11
N LEU A 50 -10.08 -1.11 -4.20
CA LEU A 50 -11.33 -0.47 -4.62
C LEU A 50 -12.40 -1.50 -5.01
N ASP A 51 -12.04 -2.55 -5.74
CA ASP A 51 -12.98 -3.60 -6.14
C ASP A 51 -13.50 -4.34 -4.89
N GLU A 52 -12.67 -4.60 -3.90
CA GLU A 52 -13.09 -5.23 -2.63
C GLU A 52 -13.96 -4.30 -1.77
N LEU A 53 -13.66 -3.00 -1.71
CA LEU A 53 -14.53 -2.03 -1.04
C LEU A 53 -15.86 -1.86 -1.77
N GLY A 54 -15.84 -1.97 -3.11
CA GLY A 54 -17.03 -1.96 -3.96
C GLY A 54 -17.89 -3.21 -3.79
N SER A 55 -17.27 -4.39 -3.69
CA SER A 55 -17.97 -5.66 -3.49
C SER A 55 -18.65 -5.76 -2.12
N ARG A 56 -18.06 -5.11 -1.10
CA ARG A 56 -18.63 -4.98 0.25
C ARG A 56 -19.75 -3.95 0.37
N GLY A 57 -20.03 -3.20 -0.69
CA GLY A 57 -21.03 -2.12 -0.68
C GLY A 57 -20.61 -0.88 0.11
N GLU A 58 -19.32 -0.74 0.46
CA GLU A 58 -18.77 0.43 1.16
C GLU A 58 -18.37 1.56 0.21
N LEU A 59 -18.19 1.27 -1.08
CA LEU A 59 -18.18 2.30 -2.12
C LEU A 59 -19.61 2.57 -2.57
N ASP A 60 -20.23 3.54 -1.91
CA ASP A 60 -21.46 4.13 -2.41
C ASP A 60 -21.16 4.96 -3.67
N TRP A 61 -21.13 4.28 -4.82
CA TRP A 61 -20.99 4.89 -6.15
C TRP A 61 -22.16 5.83 -6.49
N SER A 62 -23.21 5.92 -5.66
CA SER A 62 -24.32 6.87 -5.87
C SER A 62 -23.92 8.34 -5.74
N ARG A 63 -22.72 8.64 -5.21
CA ARG A 63 -22.22 10.02 -5.09
C ARG A 63 -21.52 10.57 -6.33
N SER A 64 -21.33 9.76 -7.38
CA SER A 64 -20.74 10.20 -8.64
C SER A 64 -21.78 10.51 -9.72
N THR A 65 -22.91 11.09 -9.33
CA THR A 65 -23.80 11.84 -10.21
C THR A 65 -24.17 13.16 -9.55
N ARG A 66 -23.31 14.17 -9.68
CA ARG A 66 -23.71 15.57 -9.78
C ARG A 66 -22.66 16.39 -10.50
#